data_AF-A0A9Q0C216-F1
#
_entry.id   AF-A0A9Q0C216-F1
#
_cell.length_a   1.000
_cell.length_b   1.000
_cell.length_c   1.000
_cell.angle_alpha   90.00
_cell.angle_beta   90.00
_cell.angle_gamma   90.00
#
_symmetry.space_group_name_H-M   'P 1'
#
loop_
_entity.id
_entity.type
_entity.pdbx_description
1 polymer ?
#
loop_
_entity_poly.entity_id
_entity_poly.type
_entity_poly.pdbx_seq_one_letter_code
_entity_poly.pdbx_strand_id
1 'polypeptide(L)'
;MRAVGLCILVEDCNQSVYVKLIEALCVEHNVHPITVPVSKTVDEWAGLWNIDVEGKARKVLGCSCLAIKDYGVESAGSNIVK
;
A
#
# COMPACT_ATOMS: atom_id res chain seq x y z
N MET A 1 1.50 17.51 12.24
CA MET A 1 0.46 16.48 12.03
C MET A 1 0.94 15.55 10.94
N ARG A 2 1.70 14.49 11.26
CA ARG A 2 2.20 13.53 10.28
C ARG A 2 1.24 12.35 10.29
N ALA A 3 0.52 12.16 9.19
CA ALA A 3 -0.60 11.23 9.08
C ALA A 3 -0.28 10.00 8.23
N VAL A 4 0.96 9.87 7.76
CA VAL A 4 1.38 8.79 6.87
C VAL A 4 2.74 8.33 7.33
N GLY A 5 2.82 7.05 7.69
CA GLY A 5 4.06 6.34 8.03
C GLY A 5 4.63 5.57 6.84
N LEU A 6 3.80 5.08 5.92
CA LEU A 6 4.24 4.39 4.71
C LEU A 6 3.23 4.53 3.57
N CYS A 7 3.74 4.58 2.34
CA CYS A 7 2.95 4.49 1.12
C CYS A 7 3.38 3.26 0.31
N ILE A 8 2.42 2.50 -0.18
CA ILE A 8 2.63 1.39 -1.10
C ILE A 8 1.93 1.75 -2.41
N LEU A 9 2.66 1.68 -3.51
CA LEU A 9 2.21 1.98 -4.87
C LEU A 9 2.26 0.72 -5.72
N VAL A 10 1.21 0.46 -6.48
CA VAL A 10 1.18 -0.64 -7.46
C VAL A 10 1.60 -0.14 -8.83
N GLU A 11 2.52 -0.85 -9.47
CA GLU A 11 3.05 -0.50 -10.80
C GLU A 11 2.04 -0.71 -11.94
N ASP A 12 1.03 -1.56 -11.74
CA ASP A 12 -0.09 -1.81 -12.68
C ASP A 12 -1.06 -0.61 -12.82
N CYS A 13 -0.76 0.53 -12.19
CA CYS A 13 -1.58 1.73 -12.30
C CYS A 13 -1.43 2.37 -13.69
N ASN A 14 -2.41 2.14 -14.56
CA ASN A 14 -2.41 2.54 -15.97
C ASN A 14 -2.38 4.08 -16.21
N GLN A 15 -2.51 4.90 -15.15
CA GLN A 15 -2.40 6.36 -15.22
C GLN A 15 -1.09 6.86 -14.62
N SER A 16 -0.17 7.29 -15.48
CA SER A 16 1.12 7.89 -15.08
C SER A 16 0.99 9.18 -14.28
N VAL A 17 -0.13 9.90 -14.41
CA VAL A 17 -0.44 11.09 -13.59
C VAL A 17 -0.63 10.72 -12.12
N TYR A 18 -1.18 9.54 -11.85
CA TYR A 18 -1.45 9.06 -10.50
C TYR A 18 -0.16 8.75 -9.74
N VAL A 19 0.77 8.07 -10.41
CA VAL A 19 2.10 7.75 -9.87
C VAL A 19 2.86 9.03 -9.50
N LYS A 20 2.91 10.00 -10.42
CA LYS A 20 3.60 11.27 -10.19
C LYS A 20 3.01 12.09 -9.05
N LEU A 21 1.69 12.07 -8.88
CA LEU A 21 1.02 12.74 -7.78
C LEU A 21 1.45 12.11 -6.44
N ILE A 22 1.42 10.77 -6.35
CA ILE A 22 1.81 10.05 -5.14
C ILE A 22 3.28 10.26 -4.82
N GLU A 23 4.17 10.22 -5.81
CA GLU A 23 5.59 10.51 -5.62
C GLU A 23 5.80 11.93 -5.07
N ALA A 24 5.13 12.94 -5.64
CA ALA A 24 5.25 14.33 -5.17
C ALA A 24 4.74 14.50 -3.73
N LEU A 25 3.62 13.88 -3.38
CA LEU A 25 3.08 13.87 -2.02
C LEU A 25 4.00 13.15 -1.03
N CYS A 26 4.61 12.03 -1.44
CA CYS A 26 5.56 11.29 -0.61
C CYS A 26 6.82 12.10 -0.30
N VAL A 27 7.32 12.87 -1.28
CA VAL A 27 8.47 13.78 -1.09
C VAL A 27 8.13 14.90 -0.09
N GLU A 28 6.95 15.51 -0.19
CA GLU A 28 6.54 16.60 0.71
C GLU A 28 6.40 16.12 2.17
N HIS A 29 5.88 14.91 2.37
CA HIS A 29 5.65 14.34 3.71
C HIS A 29 6.82 13.51 4.26
N ASN A 30 7.90 13.36 3.50
CA ASN A 30 9.09 12.57 3.84
C ASN A 30 8.72 11.12 4.19
N VAL A 31 8.04 10.46 3.26
CA VAL A 31 7.62 9.05 3.32
C VAL A 31 8.20 8.31 2.11
N HIS A 32 8.71 7.10 2.32
CA HIS A 32 9.22 6.27 1.24
C HIS A 32 8.09 5.49 0.54
N PRO A 33 7.87 5.68 -0.77
CA PRO A 33 6.95 4.85 -1.53
C PRO A 33 7.59 3.49 -1.83
N ILE A 34 6.88 2.40 -1.52
CA ILE A 34 7.26 1.04 -1.91
C ILE A 34 6.49 0.67 -3.19
N THR A 35 7.21 0.31 -4.24
CA THR A 35 6.61 -0.20 -5.48
C THR A 35 6.38 -1.71 -5.39
N VAL A 36 5.18 -2.15 -5.76
CA VAL A 36 4.81 -3.57 -5.85
C VAL A 36 4.23 -3.83 -7.25
N PRO A 37 4.64 -4.89 -7.96
CA PRO A 37 4.22 -5.13 -9.33
C PRO A 37 2.78 -5.63 -9.47
N VAL A 38 2.20 -6.24 -8.42
CA VAL A 38 0.92 -6.96 -8.51
C VAL A 38 -0.08 -6.44 -7.48
N SER A 39 -1.19 -5.86 -7.96
CA SER A 39 -2.31 -5.37 -7.11
C SER A 39 -2.87 -6.46 -6.19
N LYS A 40 -3.02 -7.68 -6.71
CA LYS A 40 -3.56 -8.81 -5.93
C LYS A 40 -2.81 -9.09 -4.63
N THR A 41 -1.47 -8.99 -4.67
CA THR A 41 -0.65 -9.23 -3.48
C THR A 41 -0.84 -8.13 -2.44
N VAL A 42 -1.06 -6.90 -2.89
CA VAL A 42 -1.34 -5.74 -2.03
C VAL A 42 -2.72 -5.87 -1.37
N ASP A 43 -3.69 -6.37 -2.10
CA ASP A 43 -5.04 -6.63 -1.59
C ASP A 43 -5.03 -7.74 -0.52
N GLU A 44 -4.23 -8.79 -0.72
CA GLU A 44 -4.00 -9.83 0.29
C GLU A 44 -3.34 -9.24 1.55
N TRP A 45 -2.35 -8.35 1.40
CA TRP A 45 -1.68 -7.67 2.52
C TRP A 45 -2.60 -6.71 3.28
N ALA A 46 -3.48 -6.01 2.56
CA ALA A 46 -4.47 -5.13 3.14
C ALA A 46 -5.65 -5.87 3.78
N GLY A 47 -5.79 -7.17 3.51
CA GLY A 47 -6.99 -7.93 3.88
C GLY A 47 -8.23 -7.55 3.07
N LEU A 48 -8.05 -6.94 1.89
CA LEU A 48 -9.12 -6.50 1.00
C LEU A 48 -9.58 -7.63 0.08
N TRP A 49 -9.97 -8.75 0.67
CA TRP A 49 -10.42 -9.92 -0.06
C TRP A 49 -11.56 -10.63 0.66
N ASN A 50 -12.50 -11.20 -0.10
CA ASN A 50 -13.53 -12.09 0.47
C ASN A 50 -13.11 -13.55 0.34
N ILE A 51 -13.29 -14.28 1.44
CA ILE A 51 -13.08 -15.72 1.55
C ILE A 51 -14.37 -16.41 1.14
N ASP A 52 -14.31 -17.33 0.18
CA ASP A 52 -15.42 -18.22 -0.15
C ASP A 52 -15.55 -19.34 0.91
N VAL A 53 -16.69 -20.02 0.96
CA VAL A 53 -16.97 -21.08 1.97
C VAL A 53 -15.96 -22.25 1.93
N GLU A 54 -15.24 -22.41 0.82
CA GLU A 54 -14.19 -23.42 0.60
C GLU A 54 -12.78 -22.92 0.97
N GLY A 55 -12.65 -21.73 1.55
CA GLY A 55 -11.38 -21.15 2.00
C GLY A 55 -10.52 -20.53 0.89
N LYS A 56 -11.08 -20.35 -0.33
CA LYS A 56 -10.35 -19.77 -1.47
C LYS A 56 -10.66 -18.28 -1.62
N ALA A 57 -9.64 -17.46 -1.86
CA ALA A 57 -9.79 -16.03 -2.12
C ALA A 57 -10.44 -15.79 -3.48
N ARG A 58 -11.68 -15.27 -3.52
CA ARG A 58 -12.40 -15.03 -4.80
C ARG A 58 -12.61 -13.56 -5.15
N LYS A 59 -12.68 -12.66 -4.18
CA LYS A 59 -12.97 -11.24 -4.44
C LYS A 59 -11.84 -10.34 -4.00
N VAL A 60 -10.73 -10.44 -4.72
CA VAL A 60 -9.57 -9.56 -4.58
C VAL A 60 -9.92 -8.24 -5.26
N LEU A 61 -10.04 -7.18 -4.49
CA LEU A 61 -10.41 -5.84 -4.96
C LEU A 61 -9.15 -5.10 -5.37
N GLY A 62 -8.89 -4.92 -6.66
CA GLY A 62 -7.63 -4.31 -7.13
C GLY A 62 -7.34 -2.93 -6.53
N CYS A 63 -6.51 -2.88 -5.48
CA CYS A 63 -5.98 -1.64 -4.94
C CYS A 63 -4.81 -1.14 -5.79
N SER A 64 -4.81 0.17 -6.04
CA SER A 64 -3.71 0.85 -6.73
C SER A 64 -2.70 1.49 -5.76
N CYS A 65 -3.14 1.82 -4.54
CA CYS A 65 -2.29 2.38 -3.50
C CYS A 65 -2.81 2.04 -2.10
N LEU A 66 -1.90 1.94 -1.14
CA LEU A 66 -2.22 1.88 0.28
C LEU A 66 -1.36 2.90 1.03
N ALA A 67 -1.98 3.60 1.98
CA ALA A 67 -1.26 4.48 2.90
C ALA A 67 -1.49 3.98 4.32
N ILE A 68 -0.40 3.75 5.05
CA ILE A 68 -0.44 3.29 6.43
C ILE A 68 -0.15 4.49 7.32
N LYS A 69 -1.12 4.83 8.17
CA LYS A 69 -1.09 6.02 9.03
C LYS A 69 -0.42 5.76 10.38
N ASP A 70 -0.69 4.61 10.99
CA ASP A 70 -0.23 4.30 12.35
C ASP A 70 0.13 2.81 12.44
N TYR A 71 1.42 2.54 12.63
CA TYR A 71 1.91 1.21 12.97
C TYR A 71 1.90 1.13 14.49
N GLY A 72 0.78 0.70 15.09
CA GLY A 72 0.59 0.82 16.54
C GLY A 72 1.69 0.20 17.43
N VAL A 73 2.54 -0.70 16.90
CA VAL A 73 3.70 -1.27 17.60
C VAL A 73 4.97 -1.02 16.78
N GLU A 74 5.92 -0.30 17.37
CA GLU A 74 7.28 -0.13 16.85
C GLU A 74 8.06 -1.44 17.03
N SER A 75 7.87 -2.38 16.11
CA SER A 75 8.74 -3.56 15.99
C SER A 75 9.94 -3.23 15.10
N ALA A 76 10.99 -4.06 15.14
CA ALA A 76 12.24 -3.89 14.36
C ALA A 76 12.00 -3.65 12.86
N GLY A 77 10.88 -4.14 12.33
CA GLY A 77 10.43 -3.91 10.95
C GLY A 77 9.94 -2.49 10.65
N SER A 78 9.51 -1.68 11.63
CA SER A 78 9.13 -0.27 11.38
C SER A 78 10.33 0.67 11.27
N ASN A 79 11.52 0.26 11.73
CA ASN A 79 12.73 1.10 11.67
C ASN A 79 13.45 0.98 10.31
N ILE A 80 13.28 -0.13 9.60
CA ILE A 80 13.89 -0.33 8.26
C ILE A 80 13.10 0.34 7.13
N VAL A 81 11.84 0.70 7.37
CA VAL A 81 10.96 1.39 6.39
C VAL A 81 10.72 2.86 6.73
N LYS A 82 11.16 3.33 7.90
CA LYS A 82 11.04 4.72 8.35
C LYS A 82 11.99 5.64 7.59
#